data_AF-A0A8C9B841-F1
#
_entry.id   AF-A0A8C9B841-F1
#
_cell.length_a   1.000
_cell.length_b   1.000
_cell.length_c   1.000
_cell.angle_alpha   90.00
_cell.angle_beta   90.00
_cell.angle_gamma   90.00
#
_symmetry.space_group_name_H-M   'P 1'
#
loop_
_entity.id
_entity.type
_entity.pdbx_description
1 polymer ?
#
loop_
_entity_poly.entity_id
_entity_poly.type
_entity_poly.pdbx_seq_one_letter_code
_entity_poly.pdbx_strand_id
1 'polypeptide(L)'
;LANLTGYYCFVSQQNLESYLQALNINMALREIAPLLKPDEETDHRGSHVTVKTLSTFRNVLEFEVGVEFEEDLRMTEGRKLQTALDTDPPARGTT
;
A
#
# COMPACT_ATOMS: atom_id res chain seq x y z
N LEU A 1 5.01 -18.06 -4.58
CA LEU A 1 4.87 -16.77 -3.86
C LEU A 1 5.84 -16.75 -2.69
N ALA A 2 6.68 -15.72 -2.58
CA ALA A 2 7.45 -15.51 -1.36
C ALA A 2 6.46 -15.16 -0.24
N ASN A 3 6.63 -15.75 0.95
CA ASN A 3 5.80 -15.43 2.09
C ASN A 3 6.19 -14.03 2.62
N LEU A 4 5.22 -13.12 2.67
CA LEU A 4 5.39 -11.73 3.14
C LEU A 4 4.84 -11.53 4.56
N THR A 5 4.44 -12.60 5.25
CA THR A 5 3.91 -12.51 6.61
C THR A 5 4.96 -11.93 7.55
N GLY A 6 4.60 -10.87 8.27
CA GLY A 6 5.51 -10.22 9.20
C GLY A 6 4.96 -8.91 9.76
N TYR A 7 5.73 -8.36 10.69
CA TYR A 7 5.55 -7.02 11.23
C TYR A 7 6.75 -6.16 10.82
N TYR A 8 6.48 -5.01 10.22
CA TYR A 8 7.46 -4.13 9.63
C TYR A 8 7.37 -2.75 10.30
N CYS A 9 8.43 -2.35 10.97
CA CYS A 9 8.53 -1.02 11.56
C CYS A 9 8.86 0.02 10.50
N PHE A 10 8.28 1.21 10.64
CA PHE A 10 8.68 2.36 9.85
C PHE A 10 10.17 2.68 10.07
N VAL A 11 10.93 2.82 8.98
CA VAL A 11 12.34 3.26 9.04
C VAL A 11 12.50 4.64 8.43
N SER A 12 12.08 4.81 7.19
CA SER A 12 12.21 6.08 6.45
C SER A 12 11.24 6.12 5.29
N GLN A 13 10.99 7.32 4.77
CA GLN A 13 10.16 7.54 3.59
C GLN A 13 10.73 8.68 2.76
N GLN A 14 10.92 8.44 1.47
CA GLN A 14 11.51 9.40 0.53
C GLN A 14 10.46 9.80 -0.50
N ASN A 15 10.53 11.05 -0.97
CA ASN A 15 9.66 11.57 -2.04
C ASN A 15 8.14 11.57 -1.75
N LEU A 16 7.72 11.45 -0.48
CA LEU A 16 6.30 11.44 -0.10
C LEU A 16 5.56 12.70 -0.56
N GLU A 17 6.17 13.87 -0.37
CA GLU A 17 5.54 15.15 -0.70
C GLU A 17 5.20 15.25 -2.20
N SER A 18 6.16 14.97 -3.07
CA SER A 18 5.96 15.02 -4.51
C SER A 18 4.97 13.96 -4.99
N TYR A 19 4.96 12.77 -4.37
CA TYR A 19 3.96 11.74 -4.65
C TYR A 19 2.53 12.21 -4.32
N LEU A 20 2.30 12.71 -3.10
CA LEU A 20 0.98 13.19 -2.69
C LEU A 20 0.54 14.42 -3.50
N GLN A 21 1.48 15.28 -3.90
CA GLN A 21 1.19 16.41 -4.77
C GLN A 21 0.71 15.95 -6.15
N ALA A 22 1.35 14.95 -6.76
CA ALA A 22 0.96 14.41 -8.06
C ALA A 22 -0.44 13.76 -8.03
N LEU A 23 -0.86 13.26 -6.87
CA LEU A 23 -2.20 12.73 -6.63
C LEU A 23 -3.25 13.83 -6.29
N ASN A 24 -2.87 15.11 -6.35
CA ASN A 24 -3.71 16.25 -5.99
C ASN A 24 -4.25 16.20 -4.55
N ILE A 25 -3.50 15.59 -3.62
CA ILE A 25 -3.84 15.57 -2.20
C ILE A 25 -3.71 16.98 -1.61
N ASN A 26 -4.70 17.41 -0.83
CA ASN A 26 -4.71 18.74 -0.24
C ASN A 26 -3.49 18.97 0.68
N MET A 27 -3.07 20.23 0.79
CA MET A 27 -1.86 20.63 1.53
C MET A 27 -1.92 20.23 3.02
N ALA A 28 -3.09 20.29 3.66
CA ALA A 28 -3.21 19.95 5.08
C ALA A 28 -2.92 18.47 5.36
N LEU A 29 -3.39 17.56 4.49
CA LEU A 29 -3.06 16.13 4.60
C LEU A 29 -1.59 15.85 4.31
N ARG A 30 -0.99 16.59 3.37
CA ARG A 30 0.44 16.48 3.02
C ARG A 30 1.37 16.86 4.17
N GLU A 31 1.02 17.87 4.95
CA GLU A 31 1.78 18.25 6.15
C GLU A 31 1.71 17.19 7.27
N ILE A 32 0.58 16.48 7.38
CA ILE A 32 0.36 15.48 8.43
C ILE A 32 0.96 14.11 8.07
N ALA A 33 0.92 13.72 6.79
CA ALA A 33 1.31 12.38 6.35
C ALA A 33 2.72 11.93 6.77
N PRO A 34 3.79 12.75 6.66
CA PRO A 34 5.14 12.38 7.10
C PRO A 34 5.26 12.12 8.61
N LEU A 35 4.34 12.68 9.40
CA LEU A 35 4.31 12.54 10.86
C LEU A 35 3.70 11.20 11.31
N LEU A 36 2.94 10.53 10.43
CA LEU A 36 2.20 9.31 10.77
C LEU A 36 3.08 8.09 10.97
N LYS A 37 4.22 8.01 10.27
CA LYS A 37 5.24 6.93 10.37
C LYS A 37 4.62 5.54 10.61
N PRO A 38 3.77 5.07 9.68
CA PRO A 38 3.00 3.85 9.89
C PRO A 38 3.90 2.62 9.95
N ASP A 39 3.61 1.75 10.92
CA ASP A 39 4.08 0.36 10.87
C ASP A 39 3.13 -0.47 9.99
N GLU A 40 3.58 -1.63 9.54
CA GLU A 40 2.79 -2.55 8.73
C GLU A 40 2.75 -3.95 9.36
N GLU A 41 1.58 -4.56 9.39
CA GLU A 41 1.40 -5.98 9.69
C GLU A 41 0.79 -6.66 8.48
N THR A 42 1.49 -7.65 7.93
CA THR A 42 1.04 -8.40 6.76
C THR A 42 0.83 -9.87 7.13
N ASP A 43 -0.31 -10.44 6.73
CA ASP A 43 -0.63 -11.86 6.81
C ASP A 43 -0.86 -12.40 5.39
N HIS A 44 0.04 -13.26 4.93
CA HIS A 44 0.03 -13.84 3.59
C HIS A 44 -0.25 -15.34 3.68
N ARG A 45 -1.43 -15.76 3.21
CA ARG A 45 -1.91 -17.15 3.22
C ARG A 45 -2.25 -17.62 1.81
N GLY A 46 -1.26 -18.20 1.13
CA GLY A 46 -1.45 -18.70 -0.23
C GLY A 46 -1.65 -17.53 -1.21
N SER A 47 -2.82 -17.42 -1.83
CA SER A 47 -3.20 -16.28 -2.69
C SER A 47 -3.81 -15.12 -1.90
N HIS A 48 -4.24 -15.36 -0.65
CA HIS A 48 -4.93 -14.38 0.16
C HIS A 48 -3.94 -13.55 0.97
N VAL A 49 -4.05 -12.22 0.89
CA VAL A 49 -3.16 -11.29 1.58
C VAL A 49 -3.98 -10.25 2.32
N THR A 50 -3.65 -10.07 3.60
CA THR A 50 -4.15 -8.96 4.41
C THR A 50 -2.98 -8.06 4.79
N VAL A 51 -3.04 -6.79 4.42
CA VAL A 51 -2.08 -5.75 4.80
C VAL A 51 -2.75 -4.76 5.74
N LYS A 52 -2.19 -4.58 6.93
CA LYS A 52 -2.67 -3.60 7.90
C LYS A 52 -1.65 -2.48 8.04
N THR A 53 -2.06 -1.28 7.67
CA THR A 53 -1.27 -0.06 7.91
C THR A 53 -1.65 0.52 9.27
N LEU A 54 -0.69 0.52 10.18
CA LEU A 54 -0.84 0.87 11.59
C LEU A 54 -0.33 2.30 11.81
N SER A 55 -1.22 3.28 11.75
CA SER A 55 -0.96 4.65 12.20
C SER A 55 -2.09 5.17 13.09
N THR A 56 -2.08 6.46 13.42
CA THR A 56 -3.24 7.16 14.00
C THR A 56 -4.51 6.92 13.19
N PHE A 57 -4.36 6.77 11.87
CA PHE A 57 -5.38 6.24 10.97
C PHE A 57 -5.08 4.77 10.70
N ARG A 58 -5.97 3.87 11.12
CA ARG A 58 -5.84 2.43 10.83
C ARG A 58 -6.49 2.14 9.49
N ASN A 59 -5.76 1.46 8.61
CA ASN A 59 -6.28 0.98 7.33
C ASN A 59 -5.99 -0.52 7.21
N VAL A 60 -6.96 -1.28 6.71
CA VAL A 60 -6.85 -2.71 6.44
C VAL A 60 -7.22 -2.93 4.99
N LEU A 61 -6.29 -3.50 4.23
CA LEU A 61 -6.47 -3.89 2.85
C LEU A 61 -6.41 -5.42 2.76
N GLU A 62 -7.40 -6.02 2.12
CA GLU A 62 -7.52 -7.48 1.97
C GLU A 62 -7.82 -7.79 0.51
N PHE A 63 -7.04 -8.69 -0.09
CA PHE A 63 -7.17 -9.03 -1.50
C PHE A 63 -6.68 -10.45 -1.80
N GLU A 64 -7.01 -10.92 -3.00
CA GLU A 64 -6.50 -12.17 -3.54
C GLU A 64 -5.58 -11.87 -4.74
N VAL A 65 -4.37 -12.43 -4.72
CA VAL A 65 -3.39 -12.26 -5.80
C VAL A 65 -3.94 -12.84 -7.11
N GLY A 66 -3.87 -12.05 -8.17
CA GLY A 66 -4.40 -12.39 -9.50
C GLY A 66 -5.90 -12.12 -9.68
N VAL A 67 -6.58 -11.56 -8.68
CA VAL A 67 -8.01 -11.23 -8.74
C VAL A 67 -8.20 -9.72 -8.66
N GLU A 68 -8.99 -9.16 -9.58
CA GLU A 68 -9.41 -7.75 -9.52
C GLU A 68 -10.32 -7.50 -8.32
N PHE A 69 -10.06 -6.41 -7.60
CA PHE A 69 -10.91 -5.96 -6.51
C PHE A 69 -11.13 -4.45 -6.58
N GLU A 70 -12.23 -3.99 -5.97
CA GLU A 70 -12.51 -2.58 -5.83
C GLU A 70 -11.75 -2.01 -4.63
N GLU A 71 -10.77 -1.15 -4.90
CA GLU A 71 -10.02 -0.44 -3.89
C GLU A 71 -10.69 0.90 -3.59
N ASP A 72 -11.08 1.10 -2.32
CA ASP A 72 -11.73 2.32 -1.86
C ASP A 72 -10.71 3.34 -1.34
N LEU A 73 -10.28 4.22 -2.25
CA LEU A 73 -9.35 5.31 -1.96
C LEU A 73 -10.07 6.62 -1.61
N ARG A 74 -11.35 6.60 -1.24
CA ARG A 74 -12.11 7.84 -0.96
C ARG A 74 -11.51 8.67 0.17
N MET A 75 -10.88 8.02 1.15
CA MET A 75 -10.26 8.70 2.30
C MET A 75 -9.01 9.51 1.93
N THR A 76 -8.34 9.14 0.83
CA THR A 76 -7.10 9.77 0.37
C THR A 76 -7.34 10.55 -0.91
N GLU A 77 -7.83 9.90 -1.96
CA GLU A 77 -7.96 10.42 -3.32
C GLU A 77 -9.40 10.75 -3.74
N GLY A 78 -10.39 10.47 -2.90
CA GLY A 78 -11.80 10.76 -3.21
C GLY A 78 -12.43 9.86 -4.29
N ARG A 79 -11.79 8.74 -4.64
CA ARG A 79 -12.21 7.83 -5.73
C ARG A 79 -12.17 6.35 -5.33
N LYS A 80 -12.77 5.51 -6.18
CA LYS A 80 -12.64 4.05 -6.16
C LYS A 80 -11.92 3.59 -7.43
N LEU A 81 -11.08 2.57 -7.32
CA LEU A 81 -10.32 2.02 -8.44
C LEU A 81 -10.51 0.51 -8.52
N GLN A 82 -10.38 -0.06 -9.71
CA GLN A 82 -10.23 -1.50 -9.88
C GLN A 82 -8.74 -1.82 -9.90
N THR A 83 -8.29 -2.59 -8.92
CA THR A 83 -6.89 -2.90 -8.69
C THR A 83 -6.69 -4.41 -8.80
N ALA A 84 -5.60 -4.84 -9.43
CA ALA A 84 -5.16 -6.23 -9.46
C ALA A 84 -3.66 -6.29 -9.11
N LEU A 85 -3.28 -7.28 -8.30
CA LEU A 85 -1.89 -7.55 -7.97
C LEU A 85 -1.46 -8.86 -8.65
N ASP A 86 -0.38 -8.81 -9.42
CA ASP A 86 0.20 -9.99 -10.07
C ASP A 86 1.60 -10.28 -9.50
N THR A 87 2.03 -11.53 -9.62
CA THR A 87 3.40 -11.92 -9.32
C THR A 87 4.26 -11.70 -10.55
N ASP A 88 5.08 -10.65 -10.56
CA ASP A 88 6.10 -10.52 -11.60
C ASP A 88 6.99 -11.78 -11.60
N PRO A 89 7.17 -12.49 -12.73
CA PRO A 89 8.26 -13.45 -12.84
C PRO A 89 9.60 -12.69 -12.79
N PRO A 90 10.67 -13.25 -12.19
CA PRO A 90 11.96 -12.58 -12.17
C PRO A 90 12.37 -12.29 -13.61
N ALA A 91 12.68 -11.01 -13.90
CA ALA A 91 13.15 -10.55 -15.19
C ALA A 91 14.17 -11.56 -15.74
N ARG A 92 13.78 -12.29 -16.80
CA ARG A 92 14.70 -13.19 -17.49
C ARG A 92 15.84 -12.32 -18.00
N GLY A 93 17.03 -12.56 -17.46
CA GLY A 93 18.25 -11.89 -17.88
C GLY A 93 18.34 -11.92 -19.41
N THR A 94 18.59 -10.75 -19.96
CA THR A 94 19.08 -10.56 -21.33
C THR A 94 20.26 -11.52 -21.56
N THR A 95 20.12 -12.42 -22.52
CA THR A 95 21.25 -13.02 -23.26
C THR A 95 21.08 -12.60 -24.71
#